data_AF-A0A935TXT8-F1
#
_entry.id   AF-A0A935TXT8-F1
#
_cell.length_a   1.000
_cell.length_b   1.000
_cell.length_c   1.000
_cell.angle_alpha   90.00
_cell.angle_beta   90.00
_cell.angle_gamma   90.00
#
_symmetry.space_group_name_H-M   'P 1'
#
loop_
_entity.id
_entity.type
_entity.pdbx_description
1 polymer ?
#
loop_
_entity_poly.entity_id
_entity_poly.type
_entity_poly.pdbx_seq_one_letter_code
_entity_poly.pdbx_strand_id
1 'polypeptide(L)'
;MGCEVILDIVNYVKVPPAPTAELRDQRGEVAYLQALRAHELAKAGNETKRAFFRAVRWFLARQSKLEKITSGLAGDPRIPQEGLKLDLVAIPQEERALLVAVAGILLADSQNDPLNGKTADMLREESGDEVSGADPDGADVAAPFKNALTRALSEYNTYSALLDKVHESLVARSTVGVDSKFRARQVAEIGRRLVAESTKPTDSQFAIRFERALAQSLSGATEGRQSSIDIDLPDLEAGTEADIIADNVMALSAIYFSAQLEELKFFSVMDKVVEQFMTGALPIKRSTAGDPLYRYHRDAQLRINEFERRGLYARSFGLAQGSVDEALPNREFADVWIRFLSAVSLYGRELKSQERRMVSKEQVFKSARDLAVNLSLHGFGLAHFAAVELQTMVKSIKDSLSTPDVLAAYGVRDCWQLVERVSNMYLGGAVNGVRQRTTAQAGAQIIQWLAGSASLLIGPIRELMIDDGLISHVERWLAVNGTPDQAIERYSEPVALQSQRTIPDFALPSGAASDALRDVMSRIPTTPLGPQN
;
A
#
# COMPACT_ATOMS: atom_id res chain seq x y z
N MET A 1 -3.56 -49.14 -10.32
CA MET A 1 -3.04 -47.92 -10.98
C MET A 1 -2.97 -46.86 -9.91
N GLY A 2 -1.78 -46.26 -9.71
CA GLY A 2 -1.57 -45.31 -8.64
C GLY A 2 -2.18 -43.95 -8.94
N CYS A 3 -2.78 -43.29 -7.94
CA CYS A 3 -3.32 -41.96 -8.12
C CYS A 3 -2.18 -40.92 -7.93
N GLU A 4 -2.00 -40.03 -8.90
CA GLU A 4 -1.09 -38.88 -8.75
C GLU A 4 -1.82 -37.78 -7.99
N VAL A 5 -1.27 -37.32 -6.87
CA VAL A 5 -1.83 -36.23 -6.06
C VAL A 5 -0.87 -35.05 -6.12
N ILE A 6 -1.27 -34.04 -6.90
CA ILE A 6 -0.52 -32.80 -7.06
C ILE A 6 -0.90 -31.85 -5.92
N LEU A 7 0.02 -31.62 -4.98
CA LEU A 7 -0.28 -30.97 -3.69
C LEU A 7 -0.69 -29.49 -3.79
N ASP A 8 -0.24 -28.79 -4.80
CA ASP A 8 -0.51 -27.36 -5.04
C ASP A 8 -1.70 -27.11 -5.96
N ILE A 9 -2.17 -28.14 -6.68
CA ILE A 9 -3.28 -28.03 -7.63
C ILE A 9 -4.53 -28.77 -7.13
N VAL A 10 -4.38 -29.98 -6.60
CA VAL A 10 -5.47 -30.95 -6.35
C VAL A 10 -5.66 -31.27 -4.86
N ASN A 11 -4.76 -30.83 -3.97
CA ASN A 11 -4.92 -31.07 -2.53
C ASN A 11 -5.86 -30.04 -1.88
N TYR A 12 -7.15 -30.33 -1.96
CA TYR A 12 -8.21 -29.57 -1.29
C TYR A 12 -8.20 -29.84 0.21
N VAL A 13 -8.32 -28.78 1.01
CA VAL A 13 -8.39 -28.89 2.46
C VAL A 13 -9.80 -29.31 2.86
N LYS A 14 -9.93 -30.27 3.78
CA LYS A 14 -11.24 -30.66 4.31
C LYS A 14 -11.88 -29.43 4.97
N VAL A 15 -13.01 -28.97 4.43
CA VAL A 15 -13.75 -27.83 4.98
C VAL A 15 -14.36 -28.27 6.32
N PRO A 16 -14.07 -27.57 7.43
CA PRO A 16 -14.71 -27.89 8.71
C PRO A 16 -16.22 -27.68 8.59
N PRO A 17 -17.06 -28.41 9.32
CA PRO A 17 -18.51 -28.19 9.29
C PRO A 17 -18.83 -26.75 9.66
N ALA A 18 -19.87 -26.18 9.04
CA ALA A 18 -20.30 -24.83 9.36
C ALA A 18 -20.68 -24.74 10.85
N PRO A 19 -20.23 -23.70 11.58
CA PRO A 19 -20.52 -23.58 13.01
C PRO A 19 -22.03 -23.40 13.22
N THR A 20 -22.59 -24.19 14.13
CA THR A 20 -24.01 -24.14 14.50
C THR A 20 -24.26 -23.05 15.55
N ALA A 21 -25.51 -22.61 15.67
CA ALA A 21 -25.93 -21.67 16.72
C ALA A 21 -25.63 -22.20 18.13
N GLU A 22 -25.66 -23.52 18.33
CA GLU A 22 -25.30 -24.17 19.60
C GLU A 22 -23.84 -23.90 20.04
N LEU A 23 -22.91 -23.74 19.08
CA LEU A 23 -21.51 -23.42 19.36
C LEU A 23 -21.37 -21.98 19.89
N ARG A 24 -22.21 -21.07 19.40
CA ARG A 24 -22.30 -19.68 19.87
C ARG A 24 -22.79 -19.63 21.32
N ASP A 25 -23.79 -20.43 21.66
CA ASP A 25 -24.37 -20.47 22.99
C ASP A 25 -23.43 -21.12 24.03
N GLN A 26 -22.63 -22.13 23.63
CA GLN A 26 -21.74 -22.85 24.54
C GLN A 26 -20.37 -22.19 24.74
N ARG A 27 -19.80 -21.57 23.71
CA ARG A 27 -18.41 -21.06 23.72
C ARG A 27 -18.30 -19.55 23.52
N GLY A 28 -19.43 -18.87 23.36
CA GLY A 28 -19.51 -17.43 23.16
C GLY A 28 -19.22 -16.97 21.73
N GLU A 29 -19.47 -15.69 21.49
CA GLU A 29 -19.41 -15.03 20.17
C GLU A 29 -18.05 -15.19 19.49
N VAL A 30 -16.96 -15.03 20.25
CA VAL A 30 -15.60 -15.03 19.71
C VAL A 30 -15.24 -16.38 19.11
N ALA A 31 -15.59 -17.48 19.78
CA ALA A 31 -15.32 -18.83 19.30
C ALA A 31 -16.16 -19.16 18.05
N TYR A 32 -17.40 -18.69 18.00
CA TYR A 32 -18.27 -18.81 16.82
C TYR A 32 -17.69 -18.08 15.60
N LEU A 33 -17.28 -16.82 15.77
CA LEU A 33 -16.67 -16.03 14.69
C LEU A 33 -15.34 -16.62 14.20
N GLN A 34 -14.51 -17.16 15.10
CA GLN A 34 -13.27 -17.85 14.72
C GLN A 34 -13.55 -19.13 13.91
N ALA A 35 -14.52 -19.93 14.31
CA ALA A 35 -14.92 -21.15 13.58
C ALA A 35 -15.54 -20.80 12.21
N LEU A 36 -16.35 -19.74 12.15
CA LEU A 36 -16.95 -19.26 10.90
C LEU A 36 -15.87 -18.77 9.94
N ARG A 37 -14.93 -17.96 10.43
CA ARG A 37 -13.79 -17.50 9.64
C ARG A 37 -12.94 -18.66 9.13
N ALA A 38 -12.67 -19.66 9.95
CA ALA A 38 -11.93 -20.85 9.52
C ALA A 38 -12.67 -21.66 8.44
N HIS A 39 -14.00 -21.80 8.56
CA HIS A 39 -14.85 -22.42 7.55
C HIS A 39 -14.81 -21.64 6.22
N GLU A 40 -15.01 -20.32 6.26
CA GLU A 40 -14.99 -19.46 5.08
C GLU A 40 -13.62 -19.43 4.40
N LEU A 41 -12.53 -19.35 5.16
CA LEU A 41 -11.17 -19.39 4.62
C LEU A 41 -10.86 -20.73 3.92
N ALA A 42 -11.25 -21.86 4.52
CA ALA A 42 -11.06 -23.17 3.90
C ALA A 42 -11.88 -23.31 2.60
N LYS A 43 -13.11 -22.78 2.59
CA LYS A 43 -13.97 -22.76 1.41
C LYS A 43 -13.39 -21.88 0.30
N ALA A 44 -13.01 -20.64 0.62
CA ALA A 44 -12.43 -19.69 -0.33
C ALA A 44 -11.10 -20.20 -0.92
N GLY A 45 -10.25 -20.82 -0.10
CA GLY A 45 -9.00 -21.42 -0.55
C GLY A 45 -9.22 -22.58 -1.53
N ASN A 46 -10.23 -23.42 -1.29
CA ASN A 46 -10.61 -24.49 -2.23
C ASN A 46 -11.22 -23.94 -3.52
N GLU A 47 -12.08 -22.92 -3.45
CA GLU A 47 -12.65 -22.26 -4.64
C GLU A 47 -11.56 -21.64 -5.52
N THR A 48 -10.57 -20.98 -4.91
CA THR A 48 -9.41 -20.38 -5.60
C THR A 48 -8.61 -21.43 -6.38
N LYS A 49 -8.26 -22.56 -5.73
CA LYS A 49 -7.53 -23.66 -6.39
C LYS A 49 -8.32 -24.27 -7.55
N ARG A 50 -9.64 -24.39 -7.39
CA ARG A 50 -10.54 -24.89 -8.43
C ARG A 50 -10.62 -23.93 -9.63
N ALA A 51 -10.73 -22.63 -9.38
CA ALA A 51 -10.74 -21.62 -10.43
C ALA A 51 -9.44 -21.64 -11.24
N PHE A 52 -8.29 -21.64 -10.54
CA PHE A 52 -6.97 -21.76 -11.16
C PHE A 52 -6.87 -23.01 -12.06
N PHE A 53 -7.26 -24.18 -11.53
CA PHE A 53 -7.22 -25.42 -12.29
C PHE A 53 -8.12 -25.38 -13.54
N ARG A 54 -9.33 -24.84 -13.41
CA ARG A 54 -10.27 -24.69 -14.54
C ARG A 54 -9.72 -23.77 -15.62
N ALA A 55 -9.14 -22.63 -15.24
CA ALA A 55 -8.56 -21.67 -16.17
C ALA A 55 -7.38 -22.28 -16.96
N VAL A 56 -6.46 -22.97 -16.28
CA VAL A 56 -5.33 -23.66 -16.94
C VAL A 56 -5.84 -24.74 -17.89
N ARG A 57 -6.77 -25.59 -17.44
CA ARG A 57 -7.35 -26.66 -18.27
C ARG A 57 -8.05 -26.11 -19.50
N TRP A 58 -8.92 -25.12 -19.33
CA TRP A 58 -9.68 -24.50 -20.41
C TRP A 58 -8.75 -23.89 -21.46
N PHE A 59 -7.70 -23.18 -21.02
CA PHE A 59 -6.71 -22.60 -21.92
C PHE A 59 -5.97 -23.67 -22.73
N LEU A 60 -5.51 -24.74 -22.07
CA LEU A 60 -4.82 -25.84 -22.74
C LEU A 60 -5.73 -26.59 -23.71
N ALA A 61 -6.99 -26.85 -23.35
CA ALA A 61 -7.97 -27.50 -24.22
C ALA A 61 -8.14 -26.76 -25.56
N ARG A 62 -8.18 -25.42 -25.50
CA ARG A 62 -8.37 -24.57 -26.67
C ARG A 62 -7.12 -24.42 -27.55
N GLN A 63 -5.93 -24.40 -26.94
CA GLN A 63 -4.67 -24.19 -27.66
C GLN A 63 -4.00 -25.48 -28.17
N SER A 64 -4.20 -26.61 -27.48
CA SER A 64 -3.43 -27.84 -27.73
C SER A 64 -4.27 -29.05 -28.18
N LYS A 65 -5.55 -28.85 -28.56
CA LYS A 65 -6.48 -29.91 -29.00
C LYS A 65 -6.69 -31.03 -27.97
N LEU A 66 -6.65 -30.71 -26.67
CA LEU A 66 -6.94 -31.66 -25.59
C LEU A 66 -8.46 -31.86 -25.45
N GLU A 67 -9.11 -32.45 -26.47
CA GLU A 67 -10.57 -32.65 -26.51
C GLU A 67 -11.06 -33.70 -25.48
N LYS A 68 -10.17 -34.49 -24.89
CA LYS A 68 -10.53 -35.64 -24.03
C LYS A 68 -10.53 -35.37 -22.53
N ILE A 69 -10.10 -34.18 -22.10
CA ILE A 69 -10.21 -33.79 -20.69
C ILE A 69 -11.63 -33.27 -20.47
N THR A 70 -12.66 -34.13 -20.47
CA THR A 70 -14.07 -33.73 -20.28
C THR A 70 -14.69 -34.19 -18.95
N SER A 71 -14.15 -35.19 -18.25
CA SER A 71 -14.90 -35.87 -17.17
C SER A 71 -14.24 -35.93 -15.77
N GLY A 72 -13.56 -34.87 -15.32
CA GLY A 72 -12.74 -34.94 -14.09
C GLY A 72 -13.18 -34.12 -12.86
N LEU A 73 -14.18 -33.24 -12.94
CA LEU A 73 -14.62 -32.42 -11.80
C LEU A 73 -15.91 -32.99 -11.19
N ALA A 74 -15.83 -34.15 -10.52
CA ALA A 74 -16.91 -34.63 -9.67
C ALA A 74 -16.77 -34.05 -8.26
N GLY A 75 -17.83 -33.39 -7.76
CA GLY A 75 -17.93 -32.88 -6.39
C GLY A 75 -18.67 -31.55 -6.28
N ASP A 76 -19.75 -31.51 -5.49
CA ASP A 76 -20.47 -30.28 -5.12
C ASP A 76 -19.69 -29.57 -3.99
N PRO A 77 -19.21 -28.32 -4.20
CA PRO A 77 -18.48 -27.55 -3.19
C PRO A 77 -19.31 -27.22 -1.94
N ARG A 78 -20.62 -27.45 -1.98
CA ARG A 78 -21.55 -27.22 -0.86
C ARG A 78 -21.65 -28.41 0.08
N ILE A 79 -21.14 -29.58 -0.32
CA ILE A 79 -21.24 -30.80 0.49
C ILE A 79 -19.97 -30.94 1.34
N PRO A 80 -20.06 -30.97 2.68
CA PRO A 80 -18.90 -31.01 3.58
C PRO A 80 -18.07 -32.31 3.54
N GLN A 81 -18.39 -33.23 2.64
CA GLN A 81 -17.73 -34.52 2.54
C GLN A 81 -17.12 -34.71 1.16
N GLU A 82 -15.81 -34.88 1.18
CA GLU A 82 -14.89 -35.17 0.08
C GLU A 82 -14.43 -33.94 -0.70
N GLY A 83 -13.18 -33.54 -0.43
CA GLY A 83 -12.45 -32.63 -1.30
C GLY A 83 -12.47 -33.14 -2.74
N LEU A 84 -12.43 -32.22 -3.69
CA LEU A 84 -12.51 -32.51 -5.11
C LEU A 84 -11.40 -33.50 -5.50
N LYS A 85 -11.73 -34.78 -5.72
CA LYS A 85 -10.77 -35.76 -6.24
C LYS A 85 -10.70 -35.58 -7.74
N LEU A 86 -9.61 -34.98 -8.21
CA LEU A 86 -9.33 -34.93 -9.63
C LEU A 86 -8.77 -36.30 -10.04
N ASP A 87 -9.52 -37.06 -10.84
CA ASP A 87 -9.03 -38.33 -11.36
C ASP A 87 -8.07 -38.10 -12.52
N LEU A 88 -6.81 -37.82 -12.18
CA LEU A 88 -5.73 -37.64 -13.16
C LEU A 88 -5.43 -38.93 -13.94
N VAL A 89 -5.89 -40.10 -13.47
CA VAL A 89 -5.62 -41.40 -14.12
C VAL A 89 -6.28 -41.49 -15.50
N ALA A 90 -7.37 -40.75 -15.73
CA ALA A 90 -8.08 -40.70 -17.02
C ALA A 90 -7.34 -39.89 -18.11
N ILE A 91 -6.32 -39.11 -17.76
CA ILE A 91 -5.57 -38.25 -18.69
C ILE A 91 -4.31 -39.00 -19.19
N PRO A 92 -4.03 -39.01 -20.51
CA PRO A 92 -2.78 -39.56 -21.06
C PRO A 92 -1.54 -38.95 -20.41
N GLN A 93 -0.48 -39.75 -20.23
CA GLN A 93 0.72 -39.35 -19.48
C GLN A 93 1.40 -38.08 -20.04
N GLU A 94 1.44 -37.92 -21.36
CA GLU A 94 2.01 -36.74 -22.03
C GLU A 94 1.19 -35.48 -21.72
N GLU A 95 -0.14 -35.59 -21.75
CA GLU A 95 -1.06 -34.49 -21.43
C GLU A 95 -0.99 -34.12 -19.93
N ARG A 96 -0.70 -35.09 -19.05
CA ARG A 96 -0.43 -34.83 -17.63
C ARG A 96 0.85 -34.04 -17.43
N ALA A 97 1.93 -34.42 -18.12
CA ALA A 97 3.21 -33.71 -18.01
C ALA A 97 3.08 -32.25 -18.48
N LEU A 98 2.39 -32.02 -19.60
CA LEU A 98 2.05 -30.67 -20.09
C LEU A 98 1.27 -29.87 -19.04
N LEU A 99 0.18 -30.42 -18.51
CA LEU A 99 -0.67 -29.75 -17.52
C LEU A 99 0.11 -29.38 -16.25
N VAL A 100 0.87 -30.34 -15.72
CA VAL A 100 1.69 -30.17 -14.50
C VAL A 100 2.79 -29.14 -14.72
N ALA A 101 3.48 -29.19 -15.86
CA ALA A 101 4.58 -28.28 -16.14
C ALA A 101 4.09 -26.85 -16.34
N VAL A 102 3.02 -26.64 -17.13
CA VAL A 102 2.44 -25.31 -17.35
C VAL A 102 1.90 -24.72 -16.05
N ALA A 103 1.14 -25.50 -15.27
CA ALA A 103 0.65 -25.05 -13.98
C ALA A 103 1.81 -24.79 -12.99
N GLY A 104 2.84 -25.64 -12.99
CA GLY A 104 4.05 -25.47 -12.19
C GLY A 104 4.81 -24.19 -12.51
N ILE A 105 4.93 -23.84 -13.80
CA ILE A 105 5.55 -22.60 -14.26
C ILE A 105 4.77 -21.38 -13.76
N LEU A 106 3.45 -21.38 -13.90
CA LEU A 106 2.60 -20.30 -13.38
C LEU A 106 2.72 -20.14 -11.87
N LEU A 107 2.74 -21.26 -11.14
CA LEU A 107 2.89 -21.27 -9.68
C LEU A 107 4.29 -20.84 -9.23
N ALA A 108 5.34 -21.12 -10.01
CA ALA A 108 6.70 -20.65 -9.77
C ALA A 108 6.81 -19.14 -9.98
N ASP A 109 6.16 -18.62 -11.02
CA ASP A 109 6.11 -17.19 -11.34
C ASP A 109 5.08 -16.41 -10.49
N SER A 110 4.49 -17.07 -9.49
CA SER A 110 3.48 -16.51 -8.57
C SER A 110 2.30 -15.85 -9.30
N GLN A 111 1.93 -16.40 -10.46
CA GLN A 111 0.83 -15.90 -11.27
C GLN A 111 -0.50 -16.41 -10.70
N ASN A 112 -1.37 -15.49 -10.32
CA ASN A 112 -2.74 -15.78 -9.88
C ASN A 112 -3.74 -15.19 -10.87
N ASP A 113 -4.87 -15.86 -11.06
CA ASP A 113 -5.96 -15.32 -11.86
C ASP A 113 -6.58 -14.10 -11.13
N PRO A 114 -6.62 -12.90 -11.76
CA PRO A 114 -7.25 -11.70 -11.23
C PRO A 114 -8.75 -11.84 -10.91
N LEU A 115 -9.38 -12.94 -11.31
CA LEU A 115 -10.78 -13.24 -11.00
C LEU A 115 -11.04 -13.66 -9.55
N ASN A 116 -9.99 -13.93 -8.76
CA ASN A 116 -10.11 -14.09 -7.30
C ASN A 116 -10.43 -12.73 -6.65
N GLY A 117 -11.70 -12.31 -6.73
CA GLY A 117 -12.21 -11.05 -6.16
C GLY A 117 -13.04 -10.17 -7.11
N LYS A 118 -13.22 -10.56 -8.38
CA LYS A 118 -14.02 -9.82 -9.36
C LYS A 118 -15.23 -10.63 -9.83
N THR A 119 -16.37 -9.97 -10.04
CA THR A 119 -17.55 -10.59 -10.67
C THR A 119 -17.39 -10.63 -12.19
N ALA A 120 -18.07 -11.56 -12.87
CA ALA A 120 -18.02 -11.70 -14.33
C ALA A 120 -18.32 -10.38 -15.08
N ASP A 121 -19.10 -9.48 -14.47
CA ASP A 121 -19.47 -8.16 -15.00
C ASP A 121 -18.28 -7.18 -15.10
N MET A 122 -17.14 -7.48 -14.44
CA MET A 122 -15.93 -6.65 -14.46
C MET A 122 -14.99 -6.98 -15.61
N LEU A 123 -15.26 -8.05 -16.36
CA LEU A 123 -14.48 -8.45 -17.53
C LEU A 123 -14.92 -7.67 -18.76
N ARG A 124 -13.95 -7.21 -19.55
CA ARG A 124 -14.23 -6.49 -20.81
C ARG A 124 -13.52 -7.17 -21.96
N GLU A 125 -14.27 -7.63 -22.95
CA GLU A 125 -13.73 -8.22 -24.18
C GLU A 125 -12.76 -7.25 -24.89
N GLU A 126 -13.01 -5.94 -24.78
CA GLU A 126 -12.14 -4.87 -25.28
C GLU A 126 -10.73 -4.83 -24.64
N SER A 127 -10.59 -5.34 -23.42
CA SER A 127 -9.30 -5.44 -22.72
C SER A 127 -8.53 -6.72 -23.05
N GLY A 128 -9.08 -7.57 -23.93
CA GLY A 128 -8.54 -8.90 -24.24
C GLY A 128 -8.91 -9.98 -23.21
N ASP A 129 -9.87 -9.70 -22.32
CA ASP A 129 -10.43 -10.69 -21.39
C ASP A 129 -11.31 -11.66 -22.16
N GLU A 130 -11.23 -12.96 -21.84
CA GLU A 130 -12.12 -13.97 -22.41
C GLU A 130 -13.23 -14.31 -21.43
N VAL A 131 -14.47 -14.03 -21.83
CA VAL A 131 -15.68 -14.35 -21.07
C VAL A 131 -16.34 -15.55 -21.74
N SER A 132 -16.49 -16.65 -21.00
CA SER A 132 -17.06 -17.90 -21.48
C SER A 132 -18.55 -17.78 -21.87
N GLY A 133 -19.25 -16.80 -21.29
CA GLY A 133 -20.56 -16.31 -21.74
C GLY A 133 -21.75 -17.25 -21.56
N ALA A 134 -21.57 -18.57 -21.56
CA ALA A 134 -22.60 -19.59 -21.31
C ALA A 134 -22.08 -21.04 -21.26
N ASP A 135 -20.78 -21.30 -21.42
CA ASP A 135 -20.25 -22.67 -21.45
C ASP A 135 -20.16 -23.26 -20.01
N PRO A 136 -20.85 -24.37 -19.68
CA PRO A 136 -20.78 -25.00 -18.37
C PRO A 136 -19.37 -25.52 -18.01
N ASP A 137 -18.51 -25.74 -18.99
CA ASP A 137 -17.11 -26.13 -18.82
C ASP A 137 -16.11 -24.98 -19.11
N GLY A 138 -16.60 -23.81 -19.53
CA GLY A 138 -15.75 -22.67 -19.84
C GLY A 138 -15.29 -21.92 -18.58
N ALA A 139 -14.05 -21.43 -18.62
CA ALA A 139 -13.50 -20.58 -17.57
C ALA A 139 -13.37 -19.15 -18.10
N ASP A 140 -13.85 -18.19 -17.33
CA ASP A 140 -13.52 -16.79 -17.55
C ASP A 140 -12.03 -16.59 -17.23
N VAL A 141 -11.31 -15.86 -18.08
CA VAL A 141 -9.87 -15.64 -17.91
C VAL A 141 -9.52 -14.19 -18.25
N ALA A 142 -8.89 -13.50 -17.30
CA ALA A 142 -8.42 -12.12 -17.51
C ALA A 142 -7.19 -12.07 -18.44
N ALA A 143 -7.07 -11.01 -19.23
CA ALA A 143 -5.99 -10.82 -20.22
C ALA A 143 -4.57 -10.99 -19.65
N PRO A 144 -4.22 -10.47 -18.45
CA PRO A 144 -2.89 -10.67 -17.87
C PRO A 144 -2.58 -12.15 -17.59
N PHE A 145 -3.58 -12.89 -17.10
CA PHE A 145 -3.43 -14.31 -16.78
C PHE A 145 -3.31 -15.15 -18.06
N LYS A 146 -4.08 -14.81 -19.11
CA LYS A 146 -3.94 -15.40 -20.45
C LYS A 146 -2.54 -15.18 -21.05
N ASN A 147 -1.96 -14.01 -20.86
CA ASN A 147 -0.58 -13.73 -21.30
C ASN A 147 0.44 -14.57 -20.50
N ALA A 148 0.23 -14.76 -19.21
CA ALA A 148 1.06 -15.66 -18.40
C ALA A 148 0.93 -17.12 -18.86
N LEU A 149 -0.28 -17.59 -19.13
CA LEU A 149 -0.57 -18.92 -19.67
C LEU A 149 0.12 -19.17 -21.02
N THR A 150 0.07 -18.18 -21.91
CA THR A 150 0.72 -18.25 -23.23
C THR A 150 2.25 -18.34 -23.10
N ARG A 151 2.84 -17.57 -22.18
CA ARG A 151 4.28 -17.64 -21.89
C ARG A 151 4.68 -18.99 -21.29
N ALA A 152 3.92 -19.49 -20.32
CA ALA A 152 4.16 -20.78 -19.70
C ALA A 152 4.07 -21.94 -20.71
N LEU A 153 3.08 -21.90 -21.62
CA LEU A 153 2.97 -22.87 -22.70
C LEU A 153 4.14 -22.78 -23.69
N SER A 154 4.58 -21.56 -24.03
CA SER A 154 5.76 -21.36 -24.89
C SER A 154 7.03 -21.91 -24.25
N GLU A 155 7.20 -21.72 -22.94
CA GLU A 155 8.35 -22.27 -22.19
C GLU A 155 8.31 -23.80 -22.17
N TYR A 156 7.14 -24.40 -21.93
CA TYR A 156 6.98 -25.85 -22.02
C TYR A 156 7.32 -26.38 -23.42
N ASN A 157 6.79 -25.76 -24.48
CA ASN A 157 7.06 -26.19 -25.85
C ASN A 157 8.54 -26.08 -26.23
N THR A 158 9.27 -25.15 -25.61
CA THR A 158 10.73 -24.99 -25.82
C THR A 158 11.53 -26.12 -25.16
N TYR A 159 11.05 -26.64 -24.01
CA TYR A 159 11.76 -27.62 -23.19
C TYR A 159 10.97 -28.91 -22.92
N SER A 160 10.07 -29.30 -23.82
CA SER A 160 9.08 -30.37 -23.60
C SER A 160 9.72 -31.68 -23.18
N ALA A 161 10.67 -32.19 -23.98
CA ALA A 161 11.36 -33.45 -23.70
C ALA A 161 12.10 -33.48 -22.34
N LEU A 162 12.56 -32.32 -21.85
CA LEU A 162 13.22 -32.22 -20.55
C LEU A 162 12.21 -32.19 -19.41
N LEU A 163 11.15 -31.39 -19.55
CA LEU A 163 10.08 -31.27 -18.55
C LEU A 163 9.31 -32.58 -18.39
N ASP A 164 9.07 -33.31 -19.49
CA ASP A 164 8.46 -34.64 -19.46
C ASP A 164 9.34 -35.64 -18.70
N LYS A 165 10.66 -35.60 -18.93
CA LYS A 165 11.61 -36.47 -18.23
C LYS A 165 11.73 -36.13 -16.73
N VAL A 166 11.65 -34.85 -16.40
CA VAL A 166 11.61 -34.36 -15.00
C VAL A 166 10.33 -34.83 -14.31
N HIS A 167 9.18 -34.71 -14.97
CA HIS A 167 7.91 -35.19 -14.45
C HIS A 167 7.93 -36.71 -14.20
N GLU A 168 8.37 -37.50 -15.17
CA GLU A 168 8.51 -38.96 -15.04
C GLU A 168 9.42 -39.34 -13.85
N SER A 169 10.57 -38.66 -13.73
CA SER A 169 11.54 -38.91 -12.66
C SER A 169 11.02 -38.50 -11.28
N LEU A 170 10.17 -37.47 -11.21
CA LEU A 170 9.55 -36.99 -9.99
C LEU A 170 8.41 -37.93 -9.53
N VAL A 171 7.58 -38.41 -10.47
CA VAL A 171 6.53 -39.41 -10.20
C VAL A 171 7.16 -40.68 -9.63
N ALA A 172 8.21 -41.19 -10.28
CA ALA A 172 8.90 -42.41 -9.85
C ALA A 172 9.45 -42.35 -8.41
N ARG A 173 9.78 -41.14 -7.92
CA ARG A 173 10.34 -40.94 -6.57
C ARG A 173 9.35 -40.52 -5.51
N SER A 174 8.28 -39.85 -5.93
CA SER A 174 7.21 -39.42 -5.05
C SER A 174 6.16 -40.50 -4.81
N THR A 175 6.31 -41.66 -5.46
CA THR A 175 5.48 -42.85 -5.23
C THR A 175 5.76 -43.41 -3.83
N VAL A 176 4.82 -43.20 -2.91
CA VAL A 176 4.84 -43.80 -1.57
C VAL A 176 3.65 -44.75 -1.46
N GLY A 177 3.89 -46.05 -1.60
CA GLY A 177 2.83 -47.06 -1.66
C GLY A 177 2.15 -47.08 -3.04
N VAL A 178 0.86 -46.75 -3.09
CA VAL A 178 0.06 -46.76 -4.34
C VAL A 178 -0.03 -45.37 -4.97
N ASP A 179 0.19 -44.28 -4.23
CA ASP A 179 -0.03 -42.91 -4.72
C ASP A 179 1.28 -42.13 -4.84
N SER A 180 1.37 -41.25 -5.85
CA SER A 180 2.50 -40.33 -6.05
C SER A 180 2.14 -38.94 -5.55
N LYS A 181 2.93 -38.35 -4.63
CA LYS A 181 2.65 -37.03 -4.04
C LYS A 181 3.77 -36.03 -4.29
N PHE A 182 3.54 -35.04 -5.13
CA PHE A 182 4.51 -33.98 -5.43
C PHE A 182 3.82 -32.64 -5.70
N ARG A 183 4.58 -31.55 -5.76
CA ARG A 183 4.06 -30.22 -6.15
C ARG A 183 4.38 -29.96 -7.61
N ALA A 184 3.44 -29.42 -8.37
CA ALA A 184 3.66 -29.00 -9.76
C ALA A 184 4.76 -27.95 -9.86
N ARG A 185 4.85 -27.03 -8.88
CA ARG A 185 5.94 -26.04 -8.81
C ARG A 185 7.33 -26.69 -8.86
N GLN A 186 7.51 -27.86 -8.25
CA GLN A 186 8.80 -28.56 -8.24
C GLN A 186 9.22 -29.01 -9.65
N VAL A 187 8.29 -29.37 -10.52
CA VAL A 187 8.59 -29.75 -11.90
C VAL A 187 9.18 -28.56 -12.66
N ALA A 188 8.62 -27.37 -12.48
CA ALA A 188 9.12 -26.15 -13.11
C ALA A 188 10.48 -25.71 -12.55
N GLU A 189 10.66 -25.72 -11.22
CA GLU A 189 11.92 -25.37 -10.56
C GLU A 189 13.08 -26.28 -11.00
N ILE A 190 12.86 -27.60 -10.97
CA ILE A 190 13.85 -28.58 -11.39
C ILE A 190 14.11 -28.46 -12.90
N GLY A 191 13.06 -28.31 -13.70
CA GLY A 191 13.16 -28.11 -15.14
C GLY A 191 14.04 -26.90 -15.50
N ARG A 192 13.70 -25.71 -14.97
CA ARG A 192 14.47 -24.47 -15.20
C ARG A 192 15.92 -24.59 -14.75
N ARG A 193 16.20 -25.27 -13.62
CA ARG A 193 17.57 -25.51 -13.15
C ARG A 193 18.35 -26.42 -14.11
N LEU A 194 17.73 -27.49 -14.59
CA LEU A 194 18.38 -28.40 -15.55
C LEU A 194 18.61 -27.72 -16.91
N VAL A 195 17.71 -26.83 -17.34
CA VAL A 195 17.91 -25.95 -18.51
C VAL A 195 19.10 -25.03 -18.29
N ALA A 196 19.20 -24.38 -17.13
CA ALA A 196 20.31 -23.49 -16.80
C ALA A 196 21.67 -24.23 -16.77
N GLU A 197 21.69 -25.49 -16.31
CA GLU A 197 22.85 -26.38 -16.36
C GLU A 197 23.10 -26.98 -17.77
N SER A 198 22.31 -26.59 -18.77
CA SER A 198 22.35 -27.10 -20.15
C SER A 198 22.25 -28.63 -20.24
N THR A 199 21.49 -29.24 -19.32
CA THR A 199 21.33 -30.69 -19.23
C THR A 199 20.37 -31.18 -20.32
N LYS A 200 20.77 -32.21 -21.05
CA LYS A 200 19.90 -32.86 -22.06
C LYS A 200 19.14 -34.04 -21.44
N PRO A 201 17.93 -34.38 -21.92
CA PRO A 201 17.17 -35.52 -21.41
C PRO A 201 17.89 -36.87 -21.53
N THR A 202 18.81 -37.00 -22.48
CA THR A 202 19.58 -38.23 -22.76
C THR A 202 20.98 -38.23 -22.14
N ASP A 203 21.29 -37.27 -21.26
CA ASP A 203 22.60 -37.20 -20.60
C ASP A 203 22.76 -38.36 -19.61
N SER A 204 23.91 -39.04 -19.63
CA SER A 204 24.22 -40.12 -18.67
C SER A 204 24.27 -39.61 -17.24
N GLN A 205 24.52 -38.31 -17.04
CA GLN A 205 24.54 -37.66 -15.73
C GLN A 205 23.18 -37.09 -15.30
N PHE A 206 22.12 -37.24 -16.11
CA PHE A 206 20.81 -36.66 -15.81
C PHE A 206 20.32 -37.03 -14.40
N ALA A 207 20.43 -38.30 -14.01
CA ALA A 207 19.97 -38.77 -12.70
C ALA A 207 20.66 -38.03 -11.54
N ILE A 208 21.97 -37.81 -11.63
CA ILE A 208 22.76 -37.15 -10.57
C ILE A 208 22.44 -35.65 -10.50
N ARG A 209 22.23 -35.01 -11.66
CA ARG A 209 21.85 -33.59 -11.72
C ARG A 209 20.42 -33.36 -11.25
N PHE A 210 19.52 -34.26 -11.62
CA PHE A 210 18.15 -34.28 -11.14
C PHE A 210 18.10 -34.45 -9.60
N GLU A 211 18.87 -35.38 -9.03
CA GLU A 211 19.00 -35.52 -7.57
C GLU A 211 19.41 -34.23 -6.89
N ARG A 212 20.45 -33.58 -7.42
CA ARG A 212 20.96 -32.32 -6.88
C ARG A 212 19.90 -31.22 -6.97
N ALA A 213 19.25 -31.10 -8.11
CA ALA A 213 18.19 -30.11 -8.33
C ALA A 213 16.98 -30.36 -7.41
N LEU A 214 16.60 -31.62 -7.20
CA LEU A 214 15.52 -32.02 -6.29
C LEU A 214 15.89 -31.75 -4.82
N ALA A 215 17.08 -32.13 -4.37
CA ALA A 215 17.55 -31.87 -3.01
C ALA A 215 17.58 -30.37 -2.70
N GLN A 216 18.00 -29.56 -3.66
CA GLN A 216 18.00 -28.10 -3.55
C GLN A 216 16.57 -27.52 -3.54
N SER A 217 15.64 -28.05 -4.35
CA SER A 217 14.21 -27.64 -4.30
C SER A 217 13.56 -28.01 -2.96
N LEU A 218 13.92 -29.15 -2.37
CA LEU A 218 13.41 -29.57 -1.05
C LEU A 218 13.99 -28.77 0.12
N SER A 219 15.19 -28.20 -0.03
CA SER A 219 15.87 -27.43 1.03
C SER A 219 15.31 -26.01 1.22
N GLY A 220 14.30 -25.59 0.44
CA GLY A 220 13.70 -24.25 0.56
C GLY A 220 14.61 -23.09 0.14
N ALA A 221 15.86 -23.36 -0.23
CA ALA A 221 16.81 -22.38 -0.72
C ALA A 221 16.62 -22.17 -2.23
N THR A 222 16.00 -21.06 -2.59
CA THR A 222 15.96 -20.59 -3.98
C THR A 222 16.93 -19.41 -4.13
N GLU A 223 17.86 -19.56 -5.08
CA GLU A 223 18.91 -18.62 -5.58
C GLU A 223 20.11 -18.32 -4.63
N GLY A 224 21.40 -18.34 -5.02
CA GLY A 224 22.04 -18.46 -6.35
C GLY A 224 23.57 -18.76 -6.28
N ARG A 225 24.15 -19.01 -7.46
CA ARG A 225 25.60 -19.11 -7.85
C ARG A 225 26.65 -19.49 -6.79
N GLN A 226 27.31 -20.63 -7.01
CA GLN A 226 28.57 -21.00 -6.34
C GLN A 226 29.75 -20.13 -6.83
N SER A 227 29.93 -18.97 -6.21
CA SER A 227 31.24 -18.42 -5.81
C SER A 227 31.05 -17.11 -5.05
N SER A 228 30.50 -17.21 -3.85
CA SER A 228 30.59 -16.22 -2.77
C SER A 228 30.24 -16.97 -1.50
N ILE A 229 30.95 -16.71 -0.41
CA ILE A 229 30.52 -17.13 0.91
C ILE A 229 29.12 -16.53 1.10
N ASP A 230 28.09 -17.38 1.09
CA ASP A 230 26.70 -16.98 1.19
C ASP A 230 26.41 -16.75 2.68
N ILE A 231 26.66 -15.52 3.11
CA ILE A 231 26.20 -15.04 4.40
C ILE A 231 24.72 -14.73 4.17
N ASP A 232 23.86 -15.67 4.54
CA ASP A 232 22.42 -15.46 4.68
C ASP A 232 22.21 -14.44 5.82
N LEU A 233 22.34 -13.16 5.47
CA LEU A 233 22.04 -12.06 6.35
C LEU A 233 20.51 -12.00 6.42
N PRO A 234 19.92 -12.06 7.63
CA PRO A 234 18.50 -11.82 7.76
C PRO A 234 18.19 -10.46 7.12
N ASP A 235 17.09 -10.39 6.38
CA ASP A 235 16.56 -9.10 5.95
C ASP A 235 16.27 -8.28 7.21
N LEU A 236 17.15 -7.30 7.47
CA LEU A 236 17.09 -6.48 8.67
C LEU A 236 15.86 -5.55 8.66
N GLU A 237 15.18 -5.43 7.52
CA GLU A 237 13.93 -4.71 7.36
C GLU A 237 12.70 -5.65 7.42
N ALA A 238 12.89 -6.98 7.39
CA ALA A 238 11.79 -7.93 7.49
C ALA A 238 11.29 -8.03 8.93
N GLY A 239 10.10 -7.45 9.18
CA GLY A 239 9.48 -7.44 10.51
C GLY A 239 9.85 -6.24 11.37
N THR A 240 10.57 -5.24 10.83
CA THR A 240 10.52 -3.89 11.41
C THR A 240 9.10 -3.38 11.23
N GLU A 241 8.47 -2.89 12.31
CA GLU A 241 7.15 -2.28 12.21
C GLU A 241 7.27 -1.13 11.20
N ALA A 242 6.48 -1.19 10.14
CA ALA A 242 6.42 -0.14 9.14
C ALA A 242 5.99 1.17 9.82
N ASP A 243 6.94 2.06 10.08
CA ASP A 243 6.70 3.39 10.69
C ASP A 243 5.77 4.28 9.85
N ILE A 244 5.48 3.90 8.61
CA ILE A 244 4.69 4.70 7.67
C ILE A 244 3.24 4.21 7.64
N ILE A 245 2.36 4.97 8.27
CA ILE A 245 0.91 4.79 8.21
C ILE A 245 0.35 5.72 7.13
N ALA A 246 -0.09 5.15 6.01
CA ALA A 246 -0.57 5.90 4.85
C ALA A 246 -1.67 6.91 5.19
N ASP A 247 -2.61 6.50 6.06
CA ASP A 247 -3.71 7.35 6.51
C ASP A 247 -3.19 8.58 7.27
N ASN A 248 -2.20 8.43 8.16
CA ASN A 248 -1.61 9.56 8.90
C ASN A 248 -0.96 10.57 7.94
N VAL A 249 -0.22 10.07 6.94
CA VAL A 249 0.38 10.92 5.91
C VAL A 249 -0.71 11.64 5.09
N MET A 250 -1.78 10.93 4.74
CA MET A 250 -2.91 11.49 3.99
C MET A 250 -3.60 12.63 4.76
N ALA A 251 -3.84 12.47 6.06
CA ALA A 251 -4.46 13.50 6.90
C ALA A 251 -3.64 14.81 6.91
N LEU A 252 -2.30 14.68 6.95
CA LEU A 252 -1.42 15.85 6.89
C LEU A 252 -1.52 16.62 5.58
N SER A 253 -1.96 16.02 4.47
CA SER A 253 -2.16 16.77 3.22
C SER A 253 -3.20 17.90 3.35
N ALA A 254 -4.30 17.63 4.04
CA ALA A 254 -5.35 18.62 4.28
C ALA A 254 -4.91 19.68 5.29
N ILE A 255 -4.18 19.28 6.35
CA ILE A 255 -3.63 20.20 7.35
C ILE A 255 -2.60 21.13 6.71
N TYR A 256 -1.74 20.61 5.83
CA TYR A 256 -0.78 21.41 5.07
C TYR A 256 -1.48 22.45 4.21
N PHE A 257 -2.51 22.03 3.48
CA PHE A 257 -3.31 22.92 2.65
C PHE A 257 -3.94 24.06 3.49
N SER A 258 -4.51 23.72 4.65
CA SER A 258 -5.07 24.71 5.56
C SER A 258 -4.02 25.65 6.17
N ALA A 259 -2.83 25.15 6.50
CA ALA A 259 -1.74 25.99 7.00
C ALA A 259 -1.36 27.07 5.97
N GLN A 260 -1.24 26.71 4.69
CA GLN A 260 -0.94 27.69 3.63
C GLN A 260 -2.10 28.68 3.39
N LEU A 261 -3.35 28.28 3.66
CA LEU A 261 -4.49 29.18 3.62
C LEU A 261 -4.53 30.14 4.83
N GLU A 262 -4.03 29.73 5.98
CA GLU A 262 -3.83 30.60 7.14
C GLU A 262 -2.83 31.72 6.81
N GLU A 263 -1.72 31.41 6.12
CA GLU A 263 -0.78 32.41 5.59
C GLU A 263 -1.42 33.39 4.61
N LEU A 264 -2.39 32.89 3.83
CA LEU A 264 -3.19 33.69 2.91
C LEU A 264 -4.22 34.58 3.64
N LYS A 265 -4.32 34.46 4.96
CA LYS A 265 -5.34 35.07 5.83
C LYS A 265 -6.76 34.65 5.44
N PHE A 266 -6.91 33.47 4.84
CA PHE A 266 -8.18 33.01 4.30
C PHE A 266 -9.27 32.92 5.37
N PHE A 267 -8.93 32.38 6.54
CA PHE A 267 -9.84 32.29 7.68
C PHE A 267 -10.17 33.67 8.26
N SER A 268 -9.15 34.51 8.48
CA SER A 268 -9.32 35.88 8.98
C SER A 268 -10.16 36.76 8.04
N VAL A 269 -10.06 36.54 6.72
CA VAL A 269 -10.91 37.22 5.72
C VAL A 269 -12.37 36.81 5.91
N MET A 270 -12.67 35.52 6.09
CA MET A 270 -14.02 35.07 6.37
C MET A 270 -14.57 35.71 7.64
N ASP A 271 -13.77 35.72 8.72
CA ASP A 271 -14.16 36.34 9.98
C ASP A 271 -14.47 37.84 9.79
N LYS A 272 -13.65 38.56 9.00
CA LYS A 272 -13.89 39.96 8.67
C LYS A 272 -15.14 40.18 7.82
N VAL A 273 -15.41 39.33 6.83
CA VAL A 273 -16.61 39.40 5.99
C VAL A 273 -17.86 39.19 6.84
N VAL A 274 -17.83 38.23 7.77
CA VAL A 274 -18.91 37.95 8.70
C VAL A 274 -19.12 39.09 9.69
N GLU A 275 -18.05 39.68 10.22
CA GLU A 275 -18.12 40.87 11.07
C GLU A 275 -18.82 42.04 10.35
N GLN A 276 -18.46 42.31 9.09
CA GLN A 276 -19.11 43.35 8.28
C GLN A 276 -20.57 43.05 7.97
N PHE A 277 -20.92 41.78 7.79
CA PHE A 277 -22.31 41.35 7.65
C PHE A 277 -23.12 41.58 8.93
N MET A 278 -22.60 41.20 10.10
CA MET A 278 -23.31 41.34 11.39
C MET A 278 -23.48 42.81 11.81
N THR A 279 -22.54 43.67 11.43
CA THR A 279 -22.62 45.13 11.68
C THR A 279 -23.51 45.86 10.67
N GLY A 280 -24.02 45.16 9.63
CA GLY A 280 -24.83 45.74 8.57
C GLY A 280 -24.06 46.58 7.55
N ALA A 281 -22.72 46.56 7.59
CA ALA A 281 -21.86 47.25 6.63
C ALA A 281 -21.89 46.58 5.24
N LEU A 282 -22.24 45.29 5.18
CA LEU A 282 -22.36 44.53 3.94
C LEU A 282 -23.82 44.44 3.51
N PRO A 283 -24.24 45.05 2.38
CA PRO A 283 -25.64 45.12 1.96
C PRO A 283 -26.12 43.81 1.32
N ILE A 284 -26.09 42.72 2.08
CA ILE A 284 -26.53 41.39 1.64
C ILE A 284 -27.91 41.10 2.22
N LYS A 285 -28.83 40.71 1.35
CA LYS A 285 -30.19 40.30 1.75
C LYS A 285 -30.17 38.90 2.36
N ARG A 286 -31.22 38.55 3.12
CA ARG A 286 -31.48 37.16 3.53
C ARG A 286 -31.80 36.32 2.28
N SER A 287 -30.75 35.74 1.71
CA SER A 287 -30.76 34.98 0.46
C SER A 287 -29.76 33.81 0.59
N THR A 288 -29.42 33.20 -0.54
CA THR A 288 -28.33 32.23 -0.71
C THR A 288 -26.99 32.67 -0.13
N ALA A 289 -26.74 33.98 0.01
CA ALA A 289 -25.48 34.53 0.54
C ALA A 289 -25.49 34.79 2.05
N GLY A 290 -26.63 35.19 2.60
CA GLY A 290 -26.74 35.57 4.02
C GLY A 290 -26.78 34.37 4.97
N ASP A 291 -27.46 33.28 4.58
CA ASP A 291 -27.61 32.09 5.42
C ASP A 291 -26.27 31.40 5.77
N PRO A 292 -25.33 31.21 4.82
CA PRO A 292 -24.01 30.65 5.14
C PRO A 292 -23.18 31.53 6.09
N LEU A 293 -23.19 32.85 5.90
CA LEU A 293 -22.48 33.79 6.77
C LEU A 293 -23.05 33.78 8.20
N TYR A 294 -24.37 33.72 8.32
CA TYR A 294 -25.04 33.62 9.62
C TYR A 294 -24.71 32.30 10.33
N ARG A 295 -24.74 31.17 9.61
CA ARG A 295 -24.36 29.85 10.18
C ARG A 295 -22.91 29.84 10.64
N TYR A 296 -21.98 30.37 9.84
CA TYR A 296 -20.56 30.43 10.20
C TYR A 296 -20.31 31.18 11.52
N HIS A 297 -21.06 32.27 11.76
CA HIS A 297 -21.03 33.00 13.03
C HIS A 297 -21.64 32.19 14.18
N ARG A 298 -22.82 31.60 13.97
CA ARG A 298 -23.54 30.83 14.99
C ARG A 298 -22.76 29.60 15.46
N ASP A 299 -22.06 28.95 14.54
CA ASP A 299 -21.29 27.73 14.80
C ASP A 299 -19.86 28.03 15.30
N ALA A 300 -19.51 29.29 15.58
CA ALA A 300 -18.14 29.68 15.96
C ALA A 300 -17.58 28.94 17.19
N GLN A 301 -18.43 28.53 18.13
CA GLN A 301 -18.02 27.77 19.32
C GLN A 301 -17.79 26.28 19.04
N LEU A 302 -18.32 25.75 17.94
CA LEU A 302 -18.23 24.34 17.58
C LEU A 302 -17.10 24.06 16.57
N ARG A 303 -16.47 25.11 16.03
CA ARG A 303 -15.42 25.03 15.02
C ARG A 303 -14.05 25.13 15.67
N ILE A 304 -13.07 24.44 15.09
CA ILE A 304 -11.66 24.61 15.46
C ILE A 304 -11.23 26.08 15.34
N ASN A 305 -10.79 26.64 16.47
CA ASN A 305 -10.39 28.04 16.56
C ASN A 305 -8.97 28.25 16.00
N GLU A 306 -8.57 29.51 15.82
CA GLU A 306 -7.25 29.82 15.26
C GLU A 306 -6.08 29.27 16.10
N PHE A 307 -6.19 29.35 17.43
CA PHE A 307 -5.16 28.84 18.34
C PHE A 307 -4.97 27.33 18.19
N GLU A 308 -6.07 26.58 18.12
CA GLU A 308 -6.06 25.13 17.91
C GLU A 308 -5.50 24.76 16.53
N ARG A 309 -5.87 25.51 15.48
CA ARG A 309 -5.30 25.33 14.13
C ARG A 309 -3.79 25.56 14.11
N ARG A 310 -3.30 26.65 14.73
CA ARG A 310 -1.87 26.96 14.79
C ARG A 310 -1.08 25.94 15.62
N GLY A 311 -1.63 25.47 16.74
CA GLY A 311 -1.02 24.37 17.51
C GLY A 311 -0.92 23.09 16.68
N LEU A 312 -1.96 22.77 15.91
CA LEU A 312 -1.91 21.65 14.97
C LEU A 312 -0.82 21.83 13.89
N TYR A 313 -0.69 23.02 13.28
CA TYR A 313 0.35 23.30 12.29
C TYR A 313 1.77 23.22 12.88
N ALA A 314 1.95 23.67 14.12
CA ALA A 314 3.21 23.55 14.84
C ALA A 314 3.57 22.07 15.11
N ARG A 315 2.62 21.26 15.57
CA ARG A 315 2.84 19.82 15.79
C ARG A 315 3.08 19.05 14.50
N SER A 316 2.40 19.40 13.41
CA SER A 316 2.50 18.67 12.15
C SER A 316 3.73 19.06 11.33
N PHE A 317 4.08 20.35 11.27
CA PHE A 317 5.08 20.87 10.33
C PHE A 317 6.11 21.82 10.95
N GLY A 318 6.02 22.09 12.26
CA GLY A 318 6.86 23.09 12.92
C GLY A 318 6.53 24.53 12.50
N LEU A 319 5.39 24.74 11.84
CA LEU A 319 4.93 26.05 11.39
C LEU A 319 4.27 26.80 12.57
N ALA A 320 5.08 27.15 13.57
CA ALA A 320 4.66 27.97 14.70
C ALA A 320 4.78 29.46 14.31
N GLN A 321 3.88 29.93 13.45
CA GLN A 321 3.78 31.37 13.22
C GLN A 321 3.10 32.03 14.41
N GLY A 322 3.87 32.56 15.35
CA GLY A 322 3.44 33.53 16.37
C GLY A 322 2.32 33.06 17.33
N SER A 323 2.63 33.13 18.63
CA SER A 323 1.67 33.06 19.76
C SER A 323 1.30 31.67 20.30
N VAL A 324 1.78 30.56 19.75
CA VAL A 324 1.59 29.22 20.34
C VAL A 324 2.94 28.60 20.67
N ASP A 325 3.21 28.44 21.97
CA ASP A 325 4.35 27.66 22.47
C ASP A 325 3.90 26.20 22.58
N GLU A 326 4.01 25.48 21.46
CA GLU A 326 3.67 24.07 21.40
C GLU A 326 4.82 23.24 21.98
N ALA A 327 4.50 22.28 22.85
CA ALA A 327 5.50 21.54 23.60
C ALA A 327 6.35 20.61 22.72
N LEU A 328 5.76 20.09 21.63
CA LEU A 328 6.40 19.13 20.72
C LEU A 328 6.16 19.53 19.25
N PRO A 329 6.78 20.62 18.76
CA PRO A 329 6.65 21.03 17.36
C PRO A 329 7.54 20.17 16.45
N ASN A 330 7.08 19.89 15.23
CA ASN A 330 7.86 19.14 14.24
C ASN A 330 8.94 20.03 13.61
N ARG A 331 10.09 20.12 14.27
CA ARG A 331 11.22 20.95 13.81
C ARG A 331 11.96 20.36 12.60
N GLU A 332 11.79 19.06 12.36
CA GLU A 332 12.52 18.33 11.33
C GLU A 332 11.87 18.45 9.95
N PHE A 333 10.56 18.73 9.90
CA PHE A 333 9.78 18.76 8.66
C PHE A 333 10.41 19.61 7.56
N ALA A 334 10.79 20.85 7.86
CA ALA A 334 11.34 21.78 6.85
C ALA A 334 12.59 21.21 6.16
N ASP A 335 13.45 20.55 6.94
CA ASP A 335 14.68 19.94 6.44
C ASP A 335 14.40 18.69 5.61
N VAL A 336 13.58 17.76 6.09
CA VAL A 336 13.25 16.54 5.31
C VAL A 336 12.42 16.86 4.07
N TRP A 337 11.55 17.87 4.14
CA TRP A 337 10.76 18.38 3.03
C TRP A 337 11.65 18.92 1.91
N ILE A 338 12.55 19.87 2.21
CA ILE A 338 13.36 20.49 1.17
C ILE A 338 14.36 19.51 0.54
N ARG A 339 14.87 18.53 1.31
CA ARG A 339 15.74 17.45 0.78
C ARG A 339 15.00 16.58 -0.22
N PHE A 340 13.79 16.14 0.11
CA PHE A 340 12.96 15.35 -0.80
C PHE A 340 12.63 16.11 -2.09
N LEU A 341 12.15 17.36 -1.96
CA LEU A 341 11.85 18.20 -3.13
C LEU A 341 13.09 18.39 -4.02
N SER A 342 14.25 18.61 -3.40
CA SER A 342 15.49 18.82 -4.14
C SER A 342 15.95 17.56 -4.87
N ALA A 343 15.86 16.39 -4.22
CA ALA A 343 16.17 15.11 -4.82
C ALA A 343 15.25 14.79 -6.02
N VAL A 344 13.95 15.03 -5.90
CA VAL A 344 12.98 14.84 -7.00
C VAL A 344 13.22 15.81 -8.16
N SER A 345 13.49 17.09 -7.87
CA SER A 345 13.77 18.09 -8.90
C SER A 345 15.01 17.72 -9.72
N LEU A 346 16.12 17.38 -9.07
CA LEU A 346 17.34 16.97 -9.77
C LEU A 346 17.14 15.68 -10.55
N TYR A 347 16.48 14.68 -9.97
CA TYR A 347 16.15 13.45 -10.67
C TYR A 347 15.29 13.71 -11.92
N GLY A 348 14.30 14.60 -11.83
CA GLY A 348 13.46 14.99 -12.96
C GLY A 348 14.22 15.77 -14.05
N ARG A 349 15.20 16.60 -13.68
CA ARG A 349 16.08 17.31 -14.62
C ARG A 349 17.02 16.34 -15.34
N GLU A 350 17.57 15.37 -14.61
CA GLU A 350 18.47 14.35 -15.15
C GLU A 350 17.76 13.36 -16.08
N LEU A 351 16.50 13.02 -15.83
CA LEU A 351 15.68 12.22 -16.75
C LEU A 351 15.58 12.85 -18.15
N LYS A 352 15.64 14.18 -18.22
CA LYS A 352 15.55 14.96 -19.46
C LYS A 352 16.91 15.33 -20.04
N SER A 353 18.00 15.06 -19.32
CA SER A 353 19.37 15.38 -19.72
C SER A 353 20.12 14.13 -20.22
N GLN A 354 21.12 14.34 -21.08
CA GLN A 354 22.06 13.28 -21.48
C GLN A 354 23.31 13.23 -20.61
N GLU A 355 23.41 14.11 -19.61
CA GLU A 355 24.55 14.19 -18.70
C GLU A 355 24.51 13.13 -17.60
N ARG A 356 25.63 12.96 -16.90
CA ARG A 356 25.78 11.95 -15.84
C ARG A 356 24.88 12.29 -14.66
N ARG A 357 24.16 11.28 -14.15
CA ARG A 357 23.27 11.41 -13.01
C ARG A 357 24.02 11.80 -11.73
N MET A 358 23.63 12.91 -11.11
CA MET A 358 24.09 13.36 -9.79
C MET A 358 23.24 12.77 -8.68
N VAL A 359 21.96 12.45 -8.94
CA VAL A 359 21.04 11.86 -7.95
C VAL A 359 20.58 10.47 -8.37
N SER A 360 20.70 9.51 -7.45
CA SER A 360 20.26 8.13 -7.70
C SER A 360 18.79 7.91 -7.32
N LYS A 361 18.15 6.87 -7.88
CA LYS A 361 16.77 6.52 -7.51
C LYS A 361 16.65 6.15 -6.03
N GLU A 362 17.69 5.53 -5.49
CA GLU A 362 17.83 5.13 -4.09
C GLU A 362 17.85 6.35 -3.17
N GLN A 363 18.46 7.46 -3.62
CA GLN A 363 18.50 8.71 -2.87
C GLN A 363 17.12 9.39 -2.81
N VAL A 364 16.37 9.38 -3.93
CA VAL A 364 14.97 9.83 -3.94
C VAL A 364 14.11 8.94 -3.04
N PHE A 365 14.28 7.62 -3.11
CA PHE A 365 13.57 6.67 -2.25
C PHE A 365 13.84 6.93 -0.76
N LYS A 366 15.11 7.09 -0.37
CA LYS A 366 15.49 7.39 1.00
C LYS A 366 14.85 8.69 1.49
N SER A 367 14.99 9.77 0.74
CA SER A 367 14.42 11.07 1.13
C SER A 367 12.88 11.05 1.17
N ALA A 368 12.23 10.28 0.30
CA ALA A 368 10.79 10.05 0.33
C ALA A 368 10.37 9.27 1.59
N ARG A 369 11.12 8.21 1.95
CA ARG A 369 10.87 7.41 3.15
C ARG A 369 11.07 8.24 4.42
N ASP A 370 12.18 8.98 4.53
CA ASP A 370 12.48 9.85 5.67
C ASP A 370 11.38 10.91 5.91
N LEU A 371 10.82 11.46 4.83
CA LEU A 371 9.70 12.39 4.89
C LEU A 371 8.39 11.68 5.27
N ALA A 372 8.11 10.51 4.69
CA ALA A 372 6.89 9.74 4.99
C ALA A 372 6.86 9.25 6.45
N VAL A 373 8.01 8.85 7.02
CA VAL A 373 8.14 8.50 8.44
C VAL A 373 7.85 9.70 9.32
N ASN A 374 8.45 10.86 9.03
CA ASN A 374 8.19 12.09 9.77
C ASN A 374 6.70 12.50 9.71
N LEU A 375 6.08 12.42 8.53
CA LEU A 375 4.65 12.72 8.36
C LEU A 375 3.75 11.71 9.10
N SER A 376 4.10 10.43 9.07
CA SER A 376 3.37 9.39 9.81
C SER A 376 3.42 9.62 11.32
N LEU A 377 4.60 9.96 11.85
CA LEU A 377 4.84 10.29 13.25
C LEU A 377 4.08 11.53 13.70
N HIS A 378 3.84 12.51 12.83
CA HIS A 378 3.16 13.76 13.20
C HIS A 378 1.69 13.83 12.72
N GLY A 379 1.20 12.76 12.07
CA GLY A 379 -0.15 12.65 11.50
C GLY A 379 -1.11 11.74 12.26
N PHE A 380 -0.74 11.26 13.45
CA PHE A 380 -1.61 10.39 14.27
C PHE A 380 -2.61 11.17 15.14
N GLY A 381 -3.60 10.45 15.69
CA GLY A 381 -4.51 10.98 16.70
C GLY A 381 -5.43 12.09 16.19
N LEU A 382 -5.35 13.28 16.81
CA LEU A 382 -6.22 14.42 16.51
C LEU A 382 -6.12 14.90 15.05
N ALA A 383 -4.98 14.67 14.39
CA ALA A 383 -4.73 15.11 13.02
C ALA A 383 -5.77 14.59 12.02
N HIS A 384 -6.25 13.35 12.18
CA HIS A 384 -7.29 12.77 11.30
C HIS A 384 -8.62 13.51 11.37
N PHE A 385 -9.13 13.72 12.58
CA PHE A 385 -10.39 14.42 12.80
C PHE A 385 -10.28 15.88 12.36
N ALA A 386 -9.17 16.53 12.72
CA ALA A 386 -8.90 17.90 12.34
C ALA A 386 -8.76 18.05 10.81
N ALA A 387 -8.17 17.09 10.10
CA ALA A 387 -8.07 17.11 8.64
C ALA A 387 -9.45 17.14 7.97
N VAL A 388 -10.38 16.28 8.40
CA VAL A 388 -11.76 16.22 7.88
C VAL A 388 -12.53 17.50 8.20
N GLU A 389 -12.41 18.00 9.44
CA GLU A 389 -13.05 19.24 9.88
C GLU A 389 -12.53 20.44 9.08
N LEU A 390 -11.20 20.57 8.95
CA LEU A 390 -10.55 21.64 8.19
C LEU A 390 -10.92 21.60 6.70
N GLN A 391 -10.98 20.41 6.09
CA GLN A 391 -11.42 20.26 4.70
C GLN A 391 -12.85 20.78 4.51
N THR A 392 -13.76 20.38 5.41
CA THR A 392 -15.16 20.80 5.40
C THR A 392 -15.28 22.32 5.60
N MET A 393 -14.52 22.86 6.55
CA MET A 393 -14.48 24.28 6.84
C MET A 393 -13.97 25.09 5.64
N VAL A 394 -12.82 24.72 5.07
CA VAL A 394 -12.24 25.40 3.92
C VAL A 394 -13.19 25.41 2.72
N LYS A 395 -13.87 24.29 2.46
CA LYS A 395 -14.88 24.21 1.38
C LYS A 395 -16.06 25.14 1.66
N SER A 396 -16.61 25.11 2.87
CA SER A 396 -17.73 25.96 3.29
C SER A 396 -17.39 27.46 3.20
N ILE A 397 -16.18 27.85 3.64
CA ILE A 397 -15.71 29.23 3.54
C ILE A 397 -15.57 29.61 2.07
N LYS A 398 -14.91 28.77 1.25
CA LYS A 398 -14.73 29.04 -0.18
C LYS A 398 -16.07 29.24 -0.87
N ASP A 399 -17.05 28.38 -0.59
CA ASP A 399 -18.38 28.46 -1.20
C ASP A 399 -19.11 29.75 -0.75
N SER A 400 -19.03 30.08 0.54
CA SER A 400 -19.61 31.33 1.09
C SER A 400 -19.01 32.58 0.45
N LEU A 401 -17.67 32.67 0.39
CA LEU A 401 -16.93 33.79 -0.19
C LEU A 401 -17.09 33.89 -1.72
N SER A 402 -17.42 32.79 -2.39
CA SER A 402 -17.64 32.77 -3.85
C SER A 402 -19.06 33.16 -4.25
N THR A 403 -19.94 33.48 -3.29
CA THR A 403 -21.33 33.83 -3.60
C THR A 403 -21.38 35.16 -4.36
N PRO A 404 -22.15 35.28 -5.47
CA PRO A 404 -22.19 36.49 -6.28
C PRO A 404 -22.52 37.77 -5.50
N ASP A 405 -23.43 37.69 -4.53
CA ASP A 405 -23.80 38.85 -3.69
C ASP A 405 -22.61 39.35 -2.85
N VAL A 406 -21.81 38.42 -2.29
CA VAL A 406 -20.59 38.76 -1.53
C VAL A 406 -19.56 39.37 -2.47
N LEU A 407 -19.28 38.73 -3.61
CA LEU A 407 -18.31 39.22 -4.58
C LEU A 407 -18.68 40.61 -5.12
N ALA A 408 -19.97 40.83 -5.43
CA ALA A 408 -20.49 42.11 -5.90
C ALA A 408 -20.36 43.21 -4.85
N ALA A 409 -20.65 42.92 -3.58
CA ALA A 409 -20.55 43.89 -2.49
C ALA A 409 -19.12 44.41 -2.27
N TYR A 410 -18.10 43.58 -2.55
CA TYR A 410 -16.71 43.99 -2.53
C TYR A 410 -16.16 44.40 -3.91
N GLY A 411 -16.95 44.33 -4.98
CA GLY A 411 -16.55 44.71 -6.34
C GLY A 411 -15.45 43.82 -6.96
N VAL A 412 -15.44 42.54 -6.62
CA VAL A 412 -14.44 41.53 -7.07
C VAL A 412 -15.09 40.48 -7.95
N ARG A 413 -14.28 39.74 -8.73
CA ARG A 413 -14.79 38.70 -9.66
C ARG A 413 -14.68 37.29 -9.11
N ASP A 414 -13.77 37.05 -8.17
CA ASP A 414 -13.54 35.74 -7.57
C ASP A 414 -13.15 35.86 -6.09
N CYS A 415 -13.25 34.74 -5.37
CA CYS A 415 -12.99 34.71 -3.94
C CYS A 415 -11.52 34.97 -3.57
N TRP A 416 -10.56 34.75 -4.48
CA TRP A 416 -9.16 35.04 -4.22
C TRP A 416 -8.88 36.54 -4.32
N GLN A 417 -9.48 37.22 -5.30
CA GLN A 417 -9.49 38.68 -5.34
C GLN A 417 -10.16 39.28 -4.11
N LEU A 418 -11.23 38.65 -3.60
CA LEU A 418 -11.85 39.07 -2.34
C LEU A 418 -10.85 39.00 -1.19
N VAL A 419 -10.16 37.87 -1.05
CA VAL A 419 -9.16 37.64 -0.01
C VAL A 419 -8.03 38.65 -0.07
N GLU A 420 -7.47 38.90 -1.26
CA GLU A 420 -6.43 39.91 -1.46
C GLU A 420 -6.93 41.32 -1.11
N ARG A 421 -8.16 41.67 -1.51
CA ARG A 421 -8.75 42.99 -1.23
C ARG A 421 -9.00 43.21 0.25
N VAL A 422 -9.68 42.27 0.92
CA VAL A 422 -9.98 42.36 2.36
C VAL A 422 -8.69 42.33 3.18
N SER A 423 -7.72 41.50 2.80
CA SER A 423 -6.42 41.46 3.46
C SER A 423 -5.70 42.81 3.39
N ASN A 424 -5.67 43.42 2.21
CA ASN A 424 -5.02 44.70 2.00
C ASN A 424 -5.71 45.85 2.75
N MET A 425 -7.04 45.85 2.79
CA MET A 425 -7.81 46.93 3.40
C MET A 425 -7.92 46.83 4.92
N TYR A 426 -8.02 45.61 5.48
CA TYR A 426 -8.42 45.42 6.88
C TYR A 426 -7.45 44.59 7.72
N LEU A 427 -6.59 43.77 7.11
CA LEU A 427 -5.77 42.79 7.82
C LEU A 427 -4.26 43.11 7.78
N GLY A 428 -3.90 44.38 7.62
CA GLY A 428 -2.50 44.83 7.74
C GLY A 428 -1.60 44.51 6.55
N GLY A 429 -2.16 44.37 5.34
CA GLY A 429 -1.38 44.41 4.09
C GLY A 429 -1.68 43.29 3.09
N ALA A 430 -1.23 43.51 1.86
CA ALA A 430 -1.38 42.56 0.75
C ALA A 430 -0.59 41.27 0.99
N VAL A 431 -1.19 40.15 0.62
CA VAL A 431 -0.56 38.82 0.66
C VAL A 431 -0.27 38.36 -0.77
N ASN A 432 0.81 37.63 -0.97
CA ASN A 432 1.11 37.02 -2.27
C ASN A 432 0.18 35.81 -2.51
N GLY A 433 -1.01 36.08 -3.02
CA GLY A 433 -2.07 35.08 -3.21
C GLY A 433 -1.74 34.02 -4.24
N VAL A 434 -0.97 34.34 -5.27
CA VAL A 434 -0.53 33.34 -6.27
C VAL A 434 0.47 32.36 -5.66
N ARG A 435 1.46 32.87 -4.92
CA ARG A 435 2.45 32.03 -4.24
C ARG A 435 1.76 31.07 -3.28
N GLN A 436 0.96 31.57 -2.33
CA GLN A 436 0.40 30.70 -1.29
C GLN A 436 -0.57 29.66 -1.83
N ARG A 437 -1.39 30.00 -2.83
CA ARG A 437 -2.27 29.00 -3.47
C ARG A 437 -1.48 27.91 -4.20
N THR A 438 -0.41 28.29 -4.90
CA THR A 438 0.44 27.32 -5.60
C THR A 438 1.19 26.44 -4.61
N THR A 439 1.77 27.02 -3.55
CA THR A 439 2.40 26.29 -2.45
C THR A 439 1.42 25.31 -1.81
N ALA A 440 0.21 25.76 -1.47
CA ALA A 440 -0.84 24.93 -0.86
C ALA A 440 -1.19 23.73 -1.74
N GLN A 441 -1.52 23.98 -3.01
CA GLN A 441 -1.97 22.94 -3.92
C GLN A 441 -0.84 21.95 -4.25
N ALA A 442 0.34 22.45 -4.61
CA ALA A 442 1.46 21.59 -4.96
C ALA A 442 1.94 20.78 -3.76
N GLY A 443 2.09 21.40 -2.58
CA GLY A 443 2.52 20.71 -1.37
C GLY A 443 1.53 19.64 -0.91
N ALA A 444 0.22 19.92 -0.96
CA ALA A 444 -0.80 18.91 -0.63
C ALA A 444 -0.76 17.71 -1.60
N GLN A 445 -0.60 17.94 -2.90
CA GLN A 445 -0.48 16.86 -3.90
C GLN A 445 0.78 16.01 -3.69
N ILE A 446 1.90 16.63 -3.30
CA ILE A 446 3.14 15.91 -2.98
C ILE A 446 2.94 15.00 -1.76
N ILE A 447 2.27 15.49 -0.70
CA ILE A 447 1.97 14.68 0.48
C ILE A 447 0.99 13.54 0.14
N GLN A 448 0.00 13.79 -0.72
CA GLN A 448 -0.92 12.76 -1.22
C GLN A 448 -0.21 11.67 -2.02
N TRP A 449 0.77 12.06 -2.85
CA TRP A 449 1.60 11.12 -3.57
C TRP A 449 2.42 10.22 -2.63
N LEU A 450 2.98 10.79 -1.55
CA LEU A 450 3.68 10.02 -0.52
C LEU A 450 2.76 9.03 0.18
N ALA A 451 1.54 9.45 0.52
CA ALA A 451 0.55 8.56 1.13
C ALA A 451 0.15 7.42 0.18
N GLY A 452 -0.05 7.70 -1.11
CA GLY A 452 -0.33 6.66 -2.11
C GLY A 452 0.85 5.73 -2.38
N SER A 453 2.07 6.20 -2.16
CA SER A 453 3.31 5.43 -2.32
C SER A 453 3.75 4.72 -1.03
N ALA A 454 3.00 4.84 0.06
CA ALA A 454 3.41 4.33 1.37
C ALA A 454 3.71 2.81 1.36
N SER A 455 2.91 2.01 0.65
CA SER A 455 3.15 0.57 0.52
C SER A 455 4.49 0.24 -0.16
N LEU A 456 4.91 1.08 -1.12
CA LEU A 456 6.18 0.93 -1.83
C LEU A 456 7.35 1.43 -0.98
N LEU A 457 7.13 2.45 -0.15
CA LEU A 457 8.15 3.02 0.73
C LEU A 457 8.48 2.14 1.94
N ILE A 458 7.60 1.20 2.30
CA ILE A 458 7.81 0.23 3.38
C ILE A 458 8.76 -0.89 2.94
N GLY A 459 8.65 -1.34 1.69
CA GLY A 459 9.43 -2.44 1.13
C GLY A 459 10.82 -2.06 0.60
N PRO A 460 11.53 -3.02 -0.01
CA PRO A 460 12.81 -2.77 -0.67
C PRO A 460 12.65 -1.82 -1.87
N ILE A 461 13.71 -1.06 -2.17
CA ILE A 461 13.78 0.08 -3.12
C ILE A 461 13.22 -0.17 -4.55
N ARG A 462 12.92 -1.42 -4.93
CA ARG A 462 12.85 -1.87 -6.32
C ARG A 462 11.69 -1.31 -7.17
N GLU A 463 10.69 -0.64 -6.61
CA GLU A 463 9.44 -0.31 -7.33
C GLU A 463 8.97 1.15 -7.28
N LEU A 464 9.72 2.10 -6.72
CA LEU A 464 9.25 3.50 -6.64
C LEU A 464 9.23 4.15 -8.04
N MET A 465 8.03 4.28 -8.61
CA MET A 465 7.78 4.95 -9.87
C MET A 465 7.60 6.45 -9.63
N ILE A 466 8.61 7.23 -9.99
CA ILE A 466 8.55 8.70 -9.97
C ILE A 466 7.91 9.14 -11.29
N ASP A 467 6.67 9.63 -11.21
CA ASP A 467 5.91 10.11 -12.37
C ASP A 467 6.16 11.60 -12.66
N ASP A 468 5.81 12.02 -13.89
CA ASP A 468 5.91 13.41 -14.33
C ASP A 468 5.00 14.37 -13.54
N GLY A 469 3.95 13.83 -12.90
CA GLY A 469 3.01 14.59 -12.06
C GLY A 469 3.70 15.08 -10.79
N LEU A 470 4.37 14.18 -10.05
CA LEU A 470 5.16 14.51 -8.88
C LEU A 470 6.23 15.55 -9.24
N ILE A 471 7.02 15.30 -10.29
CA ILE A 471 8.06 16.25 -10.75
C ILE A 471 7.42 17.62 -11.02
N SER A 472 6.29 17.66 -11.72
CA SER A 472 5.61 18.93 -11.99
C SER A 472 5.13 19.65 -10.71
N HIS A 473 4.66 18.93 -9.69
CA HIS A 473 4.25 19.54 -8.43
C HIS A 473 5.45 20.10 -7.66
N VAL A 474 6.54 19.35 -7.60
CA VAL A 474 7.79 19.77 -6.96
C VAL A 474 8.36 21.03 -7.62
N GLU A 475 8.46 21.05 -8.95
CA GLU A 475 8.97 22.22 -9.67
C GLU A 475 8.09 23.47 -9.45
N ARG A 476 6.77 23.32 -9.45
CA ARG A 476 5.85 24.43 -9.13
C ARG A 476 6.06 24.96 -7.72
N TRP A 477 6.25 24.07 -6.75
CA TRP A 477 6.46 24.44 -5.36
C TRP A 477 7.79 25.19 -5.17
N LEU A 478 8.87 24.71 -5.77
CA LEU A 478 10.20 25.35 -5.70
C LEU A 478 10.20 26.71 -6.40
N ALA A 479 9.58 26.80 -7.57
CA ALA A 479 9.51 28.03 -8.36
C ALA A 479 8.86 29.19 -7.59
N VAL A 480 7.76 28.93 -6.87
CA VAL A 480 7.05 29.99 -6.13
C VAL A 480 7.70 30.35 -4.79
N ASN A 481 8.56 29.49 -4.26
CA ASN A 481 9.30 29.76 -3.01
C ASN A 481 10.72 30.29 -3.25
N GLY A 482 11.16 30.41 -4.51
CA GLY A 482 12.42 31.06 -4.88
C GLY A 482 13.66 30.31 -4.43
N THR A 483 13.59 28.98 -4.31
CA THR A 483 14.75 28.15 -3.95
C THR A 483 15.77 28.18 -5.10
N PRO A 484 16.98 28.75 -4.90
CA PRO A 484 17.96 28.86 -5.97
C PRO A 484 18.55 27.49 -6.31
N ASP A 485 18.95 27.27 -7.57
CA ASP A 485 19.45 25.96 -8.05
C ASP A 485 20.66 25.45 -7.24
N GLN A 486 21.55 26.33 -6.81
CA GLN A 486 22.68 25.97 -5.95
C GLN A 486 22.25 25.44 -4.57
N ALA A 487 21.10 25.87 -4.05
CA ALA A 487 20.56 25.35 -2.81
C ALA A 487 19.92 23.97 -3.04
N ILE A 488 19.26 23.77 -4.17
CA ILE A 488 18.69 22.47 -4.57
C ILE A 488 19.80 21.40 -4.62
N GLU A 489 20.93 21.71 -5.26
CA GLU A 489 22.08 20.80 -5.31
C GLU A 489 22.59 20.43 -3.91
N ARG A 490 22.81 21.44 -3.05
CA ARG A 490 23.28 21.21 -1.66
C ARG A 490 22.31 20.40 -0.82
N TYR A 491 21.00 20.66 -0.91
CA TYR A 491 19.99 19.93 -0.14
C TYR A 491 19.77 18.52 -0.66
N SER A 492 20.14 18.25 -1.91
CA SER A 492 20.05 16.89 -2.43
C SER A 492 21.08 15.95 -1.80
N GLU A 493 22.25 16.45 -1.38
CA GLU A 493 23.35 15.62 -0.89
C GLU A 493 22.93 14.68 0.26
N PRO A 494 23.41 13.43 0.28
CA PRO A 494 23.02 12.45 1.29
C PRO A 494 23.60 12.85 2.66
N VAL A 495 22.72 13.29 3.56
CA VAL A 495 23.06 13.56 4.96
C VAL A 495 22.57 12.41 5.83
N ALA A 496 23.36 12.04 6.85
CA ALA A 496 22.89 11.16 7.91
C ALA A 496 21.99 11.97 8.84
N LEU A 497 20.69 11.67 8.85
CA LEU A 497 19.78 12.24 9.84
C LEU A 497 20.22 11.77 11.23
N GLN A 498 20.27 12.69 12.20
CA GLN A 498 20.27 12.28 13.61
C GLN A 498 18.99 11.46 13.84
N SER A 499 19.08 10.32 14.52
CA SER A 499 18.03 9.30 14.61
C SER A 499 16.62 9.91 14.67
N GLN A 500 15.84 9.72 13.60
CA GLN A 500 14.43 10.09 13.61
C GLN A 500 13.72 9.23 14.66
N ARG A 501 12.84 9.85 15.45
CA ARG A 501 12.02 9.12 16.41
C ARG A 501 10.96 8.35 15.64
N THR A 502 10.83 7.06 15.91
CA THR A 502 9.88 6.19 15.22
C THR A 502 8.59 5.99 16.03
N ILE A 503 8.63 6.30 17.33
CA ILE A 503 7.51 6.17 18.27
C ILE A 503 7.25 7.52 18.96
N PRO A 504 5.99 7.96 19.08
CA PRO A 504 5.63 9.10 19.90
C PRO A 504 6.09 8.89 21.35
N ASP A 505 6.81 9.87 21.90
CA ASP A 505 7.27 9.83 23.28
C ASP A 505 6.03 9.91 24.19
N PHE A 506 5.65 8.81 24.82
CA PHE A 506 4.69 8.82 25.93
C PHE A 506 5.41 9.39 27.16
N ALA A 507 5.75 10.68 27.09
CA ALA A 507 6.20 11.42 28.24
C ALA A 507 5.02 11.51 29.21
N LEU A 508 4.94 10.54 30.13
CA LEU A 508 4.35 10.80 31.43
C LEU A 508 4.98 12.10 31.93
N PRO A 509 4.19 13.08 32.38
CA PRO A 509 4.73 14.38 32.79
C PRO A 509 5.93 14.16 33.69
N SER A 510 7.10 14.60 33.22
CA SER A 510 8.36 14.45 33.92
C SER A 510 8.26 15.20 35.25
N GLY A 511 7.90 14.46 36.30
CA GLY A 511 7.61 14.99 37.64
C GLY A 511 6.61 14.14 38.42
N ALA A 512 5.59 13.56 37.77
CA ALA A 512 4.54 12.84 38.50
C ALA A 512 4.95 11.42 38.93
N ALA A 513 5.69 10.70 38.07
CA ALA A 513 6.10 9.33 38.36
C ALA A 513 7.28 9.25 39.35
N SER A 514 8.21 10.22 39.31
CA SER A 514 9.36 10.24 40.24
C SER A 514 8.96 10.61 41.65
N ASP A 515 7.99 11.52 41.82
CA ASP A 515 7.51 11.95 43.13
C ASP A 515 6.59 10.90 43.77
N ALA A 516 5.75 10.21 42.99
CA ALA A 516 4.96 9.09 43.50
C ALA A 516 5.85 7.93 43.97
N LEU A 517 6.93 7.60 43.23
CA LEU A 517 7.89 6.58 43.65
C LEU A 517 8.74 7.02 44.85
N ARG A 518 9.12 8.30 44.96
CA ARG A 518 9.79 8.84 46.15
C ARG A 518 8.91 8.84 47.38
N ASP A 519 7.64 9.23 47.25
CA ASP A 519 6.67 9.25 48.35
C ASP A 519 6.41 7.81 48.84
N VAL A 520 6.26 6.85 47.91
CA VAL A 520 6.12 5.42 48.25
C VAL A 520 7.38 4.86 48.92
N MET A 521 8.58 5.22 48.44
CA MET A 521 9.84 4.79 49.07
C MET A 521 10.08 5.43 50.44
N SER A 522 9.57 6.64 50.69
CA SER A 522 9.67 7.30 52.00
C SER A 522 8.71 6.73 53.05
N ARG A 523 7.68 5.99 52.62
CA ARG A 523 6.67 5.34 53.48
C ARG A 523 7.01 3.89 53.82
N ILE A 524 8.12 3.34 53.33
CA ILE A 524 8.61 2.03 53.75
C ILE A 524 9.27 2.20 55.13
N PRO A 525 8.73 1.59 56.20
CA PRO A 525 9.37 1.66 57.50
C PRO A 525 10.67 0.85 57.45
N THR A 526 11.81 1.50 57.55
CA THR A 526 13.09 0.83 57.83
C THR A 526 13.03 0.33 59.28
N THR A 527 12.56 -0.90 59.48
CA THR A 527 12.65 -1.57 60.78
C THR A 527 14.13 -1.74 61.13
N PRO A 528 14.62 -1.17 62.26
CA PRO A 528 16.00 -1.37 62.66
C PRO A 528 16.16 -2.82 63.10
N LEU A 529 16.99 -3.58 62.39
CA LEU A 529 17.52 -4.85 62.88
C LEU A 529 18.44 -4.54 64.07
N GLY A 530 17.88 -4.65 65.27
CA GLY A 530 18.64 -4.67 66.52
C GLY A 530 19.58 -5.88 66.58
N PRO A 531 20.65 -5.81 67.38
CA PRO A 531 21.73 -6.76 67.29
C PRO A 531 21.52 -7.99 68.19
N GLN A 532 22.19 -9.06 67.77
CA GLN A 532 22.79 -10.16 68.55
C GLN A 532 22.10 -11.54 68.59
N ASN A 533 22.99 -12.52 68.30
CA ASN A 533 23.15 -13.87 68.86
C ASN A 533 22.20 -14.99 68.42
#